data_AF-U1SBY3-F1
#
_entry.id   AF-U1SBY3-F1
#
_cell.length_a   1.000
_cell.length_b   1.000
_cell.length_c   1.000
_cell.angle_alpha   90.00
_cell.angle_beta   90.00
_cell.angle_gamma   90.00
#
_symmetry.space_group_name_H-M   'P 1'
#
loop_
_entity.id
_entity.type
_entity.pdbx_description
1 polymer ?
#
loop_
_entity_poly.entity_id
_entity_poly.type
_entity_poly.pdbx_seq_one_letter_code
_entity_poly.pdbx_strand_id
1 'polypeptide(L)'
;MAYQTGTATNVADLLSKLAEFAVNLNWTIQKNSTNVLYLSNADGYWALEFKNDMLFVIASAGVDKNRDCFNQPGASCNNSYLKTKTRTSHLQNGKFVSYDFFGTAQYLHVCVQYQAERFRHFGFGTLNKEGQYTGGQYVFGTTVDNSAYNRPRLNNYHTFGMSSGDNSYGPAVRADQIGGDTRAPWYFCADTRYEYALPSSETGCYMLTNGRADDREHNPDRMLLTHSQSKFGQLAMPVPNAVIAQCKDNLFRRLGTVPDRYECKIVGIVPRQKLQINGETWMFVPSAQYQTAATSIAAEGSENSGEYGVAYRIIE
;
A
#
# COMPACT_ATOMS: atom_id res chain seq x y z
N MET A 1 10.98 -3.92 -18.98
CA MET A 1 11.26 -4.89 -17.89
C MET A 1 10.31 -4.58 -16.75
N ALA A 2 9.71 -5.60 -16.14
CA ALA A 2 8.71 -5.43 -15.06
C ALA A 2 9.33 -5.28 -13.66
N TYR A 3 10.66 -5.31 -13.55
CA TYR A 3 11.41 -5.00 -12.34
C TYR A 3 12.62 -4.11 -12.65
N GLN A 4 12.87 -3.12 -11.78
CA GLN A 4 14.03 -2.24 -11.85
C GLN A 4 14.51 -1.92 -10.43
N THR A 5 15.84 -1.91 -10.22
CA THR A 5 16.44 -1.47 -8.96
C THR A 5 17.58 -0.47 -9.22
N GLY A 6 17.89 0.33 -8.22
CA GLY A 6 18.94 1.34 -8.30
C GLY A 6 18.93 2.23 -7.07
N THR A 7 19.55 3.40 -7.18
CA THR A 7 19.62 4.40 -6.11
C THR A 7 18.91 5.68 -6.54
N ALA A 8 18.39 6.43 -5.57
CA ALA A 8 17.85 7.78 -5.81
C ALA A 8 18.28 8.72 -4.69
N THR A 9 18.64 9.94 -5.07
CA THR A 9 19.24 10.93 -4.15
C THR A 9 18.21 11.72 -3.36
N ASN A 10 16.98 11.78 -3.84
CA ASN A 10 15.83 12.44 -3.21
C ASN A 10 14.54 11.98 -3.90
N VAL A 11 13.39 12.51 -3.46
CA VAL A 11 12.08 12.14 -4.01
C VAL A 11 11.88 12.59 -5.45
N ALA A 12 12.39 13.76 -5.86
CA ALA A 12 12.29 14.21 -7.24
C ALA A 12 13.03 13.25 -8.20
N ASP A 13 14.25 12.82 -7.84
CA ASP A 13 15.03 11.82 -8.58
C ASP A 13 14.31 10.46 -8.62
N LEU A 14 13.75 10.01 -7.49
CA LEU A 14 12.96 8.78 -7.41
C LEU A 14 11.74 8.81 -8.33
N LEU A 15 10.98 9.90 -8.32
CA LEU A 15 9.76 10.06 -9.14
C LEU A 15 10.11 10.18 -10.63
N SER A 16 11.20 10.84 -11.00
CA SER A 16 11.68 10.87 -12.39
C SER A 16 12.03 9.46 -12.89
N LYS A 17 12.77 8.68 -12.10
CA LYS A 17 13.10 7.28 -12.44
C LYS A 17 11.86 6.40 -12.51
N LEU A 18 10.89 6.61 -11.61
CA LEU A 18 9.61 5.90 -11.66
C LEU A 18 8.82 6.24 -12.93
N ALA A 19 8.85 7.50 -13.37
CA ALA A 19 8.20 7.91 -14.62
C ALA A 19 8.82 7.22 -15.84
N GLU A 20 10.16 7.17 -15.92
CA GLU A 20 10.89 6.46 -16.98
C GLU A 20 10.55 4.96 -17.00
N PHE A 21 10.52 4.33 -15.82
CA PHE A 21 10.11 2.93 -15.68
C PHE A 21 8.66 2.71 -16.13
N ALA A 22 7.74 3.59 -15.73
CA ALA A 22 6.32 3.50 -16.03
C ALA A 22 6.03 3.60 -17.54
N VAL A 23 6.74 4.48 -18.27
CA VAL A 23 6.59 4.61 -19.74
C VAL A 23 6.90 3.28 -20.44
N ASN A 24 7.93 2.56 -20.00
CA ASN A 24 8.29 1.25 -20.54
C ASN A 24 7.24 0.16 -20.27
N LEU A 25 6.27 0.44 -19.40
CA LEU A 25 5.16 -0.45 -19.04
C LEU A 25 3.81 0.04 -19.60
N ASN A 26 3.82 0.92 -20.61
CA ASN A 26 2.64 1.49 -21.25
C ASN A 26 1.80 2.44 -20.38
N TRP A 27 2.42 3.05 -19.37
CA TRP A 27 1.78 4.14 -18.63
C TRP A 27 1.96 5.47 -19.35
N THR A 28 0.96 6.33 -19.24
CA THR A 28 0.99 7.71 -19.74
C THR A 28 1.38 8.66 -18.62
N ILE A 29 2.46 9.42 -18.82
CA ILE A 29 2.87 10.49 -17.89
C ILE A 29 2.05 11.74 -18.17
N GLN A 30 1.19 12.10 -17.23
CA GLN A 30 0.32 13.27 -17.33
C GLN A 30 1.06 14.55 -16.90
N LYS A 31 1.90 14.44 -15.86
CA LYS A 31 2.76 15.51 -15.35
C LYS A 31 3.97 14.89 -14.67
N ASN A 32 5.16 15.40 -14.97
CA ASN A 32 6.38 15.08 -14.24
C ASN A 32 7.16 16.37 -14.02
N SER A 33 7.30 16.77 -12.76
CA SER A 33 8.05 17.96 -12.34
C SER A 33 8.63 17.72 -10.96
N THR A 34 9.42 18.66 -10.43
CA THR A 34 9.98 18.55 -9.08
C THR A 34 8.92 18.13 -8.06
N ASN A 35 9.15 17.00 -7.39
CA ASN A 35 8.27 16.42 -6.36
C ASN A 35 6.85 16.02 -6.82
N VAL A 36 6.56 15.99 -8.12
CA VAL A 36 5.22 15.71 -8.65
C VAL A 36 5.30 14.70 -9.79
N LEU A 37 4.50 13.65 -9.68
CA LEU A 37 4.32 12.68 -10.75
C LEU A 37 2.84 12.31 -10.86
N TYR A 38 2.20 12.72 -11.94
CA TYR A 38 0.83 12.32 -12.28
C TYR A 38 0.88 11.39 -13.49
N LEU A 39 0.15 10.28 -13.42
CA LEU A 39 0.18 9.25 -14.43
C LEU A 39 -1.16 8.54 -14.55
N SER A 40 -1.35 7.87 -15.68
CA SER A 40 -2.53 7.06 -15.95
C SER A 40 -2.15 5.80 -16.73
N ASN A 41 -2.98 4.79 -16.62
CA ASN A 41 -2.98 3.64 -17.52
C ASN A 41 -4.36 3.54 -18.19
N ALA A 42 -4.68 2.39 -18.79
CA ALA A 42 -5.98 2.15 -19.42
C ALA A 42 -7.16 2.23 -18.44
N ASP A 43 -6.92 2.01 -17.15
CA ASP A 43 -7.98 1.83 -16.16
C ASP A 43 -8.15 3.01 -15.21
N GLY A 44 -7.15 3.87 -15.01
CA GLY A 44 -7.22 4.87 -13.95
C GLY A 44 -6.19 5.98 -14.01
N TYR A 45 -6.30 6.88 -13.03
CA TYR A 45 -5.46 8.06 -12.86
C TYR A 45 -4.92 8.10 -11.42
N TRP A 46 -3.65 8.47 -11.29
CA TRP A 46 -2.98 8.59 -10.00
C TRP A 46 -2.12 9.85 -9.98
N ALA A 47 -2.13 10.51 -8.82
CA ALA A 47 -1.39 11.72 -8.55
C ALA A 47 -0.48 11.51 -7.34
N LEU A 48 0.83 11.57 -7.58
CA LEU A 48 1.85 11.55 -6.55
C LEU A 48 2.41 12.95 -6.37
N GLU A 49 2.52 13.38 -5.13
CA GLU A 49 3.12 14.67 -4.78
C GLU A 49 3.83 14.58 -3.43
N PHE A 50 5.09 15.00 -3.41
CA PHE A 50 5.88 15.09 -2.19
C PHE A 50 5.82 16.51 -1.62
N LYS A 51 5.21 16.63 -0.44
CA LYS A 51 5.07 17.90 0.30
C LYS A 51 4.88 17.62 1.78
N ASN A 52 5.19 18.59 2.63
CA ASN A 52 5.09 18.45 4.09
C ASN A 52 5.82 17.18 4.61
N ASP A 53 7.02 16.91 4.08
CA ASP A 53 7.86 15.76 4.40
C ASP A 53 7.21 14.38 4.14
N MET A 54 6.18 14.34 3.31
CA MET A 54 5.40 13.13 3.01
C MET A 54 5.20 12.99 1.50
N LEU A 55 5.30 11.77 1.00
CA LEU A 55 4.86 11.44 -0.35
C LEU A 55 3.40 11.04 -0.30
N PHE A 56 2.51 11.84 -0.87
CA PHE A 56 1.11 11.50 -1.03
C PHE A 56 0.90 10.72 -2.33
N VAL A 57 0.03 9.71 -2.29
CA VAL A 57 -0.32 8.87 -3.44
C VAL A 57 -1.83 8.80 -3.53
N ILE A 58 -2.42 9.51 -4.48
CA ILE A 58 -3.87 9.71 -4.56
C ILE A 58 -4.41 9.09 -5.85
N ALA A 59 -5.42 8.22 -5.76
CA ALA A 59 -6.18 7.79 -6.93
C ALA A 59 -7.23 8.84 -7.27
N SER A 60 -7.53 9.01 -8.56
CA SER A 60 -8.48 10.00 -9.04
C SER A 60 -9.28 9.48 -10.24
N ALA A 61 -10.33 10.21 -10.61
CA ALA A 61 -11.12 9.95 -11.82
C ALA A 61 -10.59 10.72 -13.05
N GLY A 62 -9.55 11.53 -12.88
CA GLY A 62 -8.89 12.30 -13.94
C GLY A 62 -7.67 13.05 -13.41
N VAL A 63 -6.97 13.73 -14.32
CA VAL A 63 -5.83 14.60 -13.97
C VAL A 63 -6.07 16.03 -14.44
N ASP A 64 -5.91 16.99 -13.51
CA ASP A 64 -5.76 18.41 -13.78
C ASP A 64 -4.33 18.83 -13.41
N LYS A 65 -3.55 19.21 -14.43
CA LYS A 65 -2.13 19.56 -14.28
C LYS A 65 -1.89 20.83 -13.46
N ASN A 66 -2.92 21.67 -13.32
CA ASN A 66 -2.87 22.93 -12.59
C ASN A 66 -3.29 22.78 -11.12
N ARG A 67 -3.73 21.59 -10.71
CA ARG A 67 -4.11 21.29 -9.32
C ARG A 67 -3.07 20.43 -8.63
N ASP A 68 -3.05 20.53 -7.31
CA ASP A 68 -2.26 19.64 -6.45
C ASP A 68 -2.89 18.22 -6.40
N CYS A 69 -2.20 17.25 -5.79
CA CYS A 69 -2.67 15.86 -5.75
C CYS A 69 -4.00 15.69 -5.01
N PHE A 70 -4.35 16.58 -4.10
CA PHE A 70 -5.57 16.49 -3.29
C PHE A 70 -6.80 17.05 -4.00
N ASN A 71 -6.61 17.94 -4.96
CA ASN A 71 -7.70 18.61 -5.67
C ASN A 71 -7.93 18.06 -7.09
N GLN A 72 -7.39 16.87 -7.37
CA GLN A 72 -7.63 16.16 -8.63
C GLN A 72 -9.12 15.79 -8.79
N PRO A 73 -9.66 15.75 -10.02
CA PRO A 73 -11.03 15.30 -10.27
C PRO A 73 -11.28 13.91 -9.67
N GLY A 74 -12.26 13.79 -8.76
CA GLY A 74 -12.60 12.50 -8.15
C GLY A 74 -11.51 11.91 -7.24
N ALA A 75 -10.63 12.74 -6.67
CA ALA A 75 -9.56 12.33 -5.77
C ALA A 75 -10.07 11.47 -4.60
N SER A 76 -9.37 10.37 -4.27
CA SER A 76 -9.73 9.44 -3.19
C SER A 76 -9.84 10.13 -1.84
N CYS A 77 -8.98 11.12 -1.57
CA CYS A 77 -9.01 11.89 -0.33
C CYS A 77 -10.20 12.85 -0.20
N ASN A 78 -11.01 13.04 -1.24
CA ASN A 78 -12.26 13.80 -1.14
C ASN A 78 -13.51 12.94 -1.34
N ASN A 79 -13.33 11.69 -1.79
CA ASN A 79 -14.39 10.76 -2.14
C ASN A 79 -14.30 9.47 -1.30
N SER A 80 -13.95 9.63 -0.03
CA SER A 80 -13.87 8.58 1.00
C SER A 80 -14.41 9.11 2.32
N TYR A 81 -14.80 8.20 3.22
CA TYR A 81 -15.46 8.53 4.48
C TYR A 81 -14.66 9.47 5.40
N LEU A 82 -13.35 9.27 5.53
CA LEU A 82 -12.48 10.10 6.39
C LEU A 82 -11.57 11.05 5.60
N LYS A 83 -11.84 11.24 4.31
CA LYS A 83 -11.01 12.05 3.44
C LYS A 83 -9.53 11.63 3.51
N THR A 84 -9.31 10.32 3.52
CA THR A 84 -8.02 9.68 3.78
C THR A 84 -6.99 10.09 2.73
N LYS A 85 -5.84 10.57 3.19
CA LYS A 85 -4.71 11.04 2.36
C LYS A 85 -3.59 10.01 2.40
N THR A 86 -3.74 8.93 1.64
CA THR A 86 -2.73 7.86 1.55
C THR A 86 -1.34 8.44 1.33
N ARG A 87 -0.40 8.09 2.22
CA ARG A 87 0.93 8.70 2.22
C ARG A 87 2.04 7.72 2.61
N THR A 88 3.26 8.13 2.31
CA THR A 88 4.49 7.48 2.72
C THR A 88 5.41 8.47 3.42
N SER A 89 5.88 8.07 4.60
CA SER A 89 6.70 8.88 5.49
C SER A 89 8.21 8.68 5.27
N HIS A 90 9.03 9.57 5.82
CA HIS A 90 10.50 9.42 5.92
C HIS A 90 11.29 9.52 4.61
N LEU A 91 10.61 9.80 3.49
CA LEU A 91 11.27 10.01 2.20
C LEU A 91 11.96 11.39 2.10
N GLN A 92 11.68 12.33 3.02
CA GLN A 92 12.41 13.60 3.15
C GLN A 92 13.91 13.41 3.45
N ASN A 93 14.28 12.26 4.01
CA ASN A 93 15.68 11.97 4.38
C ASN A 93 16.61 11.91 3.16
N GLY A 94 16.07 11.65 1.96
CA GLY A 94 16.84 11.54 0.73
C GLY A 94 17.93 10.48 0.82
N LYS A 95 18.88 10.54 -0.13
CA LYS A 95 20.06 9.66 -0.25
C LYS A 95 19.70 8.19 0.01
N PHE A 96 18.68 7.72 -0.68
CA PHE A 96 18.15 6.39 -0.47
C PHE A 96 19.20 5.34 -0.82
N VAL A 97 19.33 4.34 0.05
CA VAL A 97 20.26 3.21 -0.13
C VAL A 97 19.92 2.49 -1.43
N SER A 98 18.63 2.26 -1.68
CA SER A 98 18.14 1.72 -2.93
C SER A 98 16.63 1.94 -3.09
N TYR A 99 16.15 1.72 -4.30
CA TYR A 99 14.76 1.47 -4.60
C TYR A 99 14.61 0.12 -5.34
N ASP A 100 13.41 -0.45 -5.26
CA ASP A 100 12.95 -1.58 -6.05
C ASP A 100 11.58 -1.20 -6.63
N PHE A 101 11.51 -1.11 -7.95
CA PHE A 101 10.26 -0.92 -8.71
C PHE A 101 9.79 -2.27 -9.24
N PHE A 102 8.52 -2.57 -9.02
CA PHE A 102 7.81 -3.72 -9.55
C PHE A 102 6.61 -3.20 -10.31
N GLY A 103 6.37 -3.65 -11.53
CA GLY A 103 5.27 -3.09 -12.29
C GLY A 103 4.92 -3.81 -13.56
N THR A 104 3.68 -3.57 -13.99
CA THR A 104 3.12 -4.02 -15.27
C THR A 104 2.30 -2.86 -15.85
N ALA A 105 1.56 -3.08 -16.94
CA ALA A 105 0.58 -2.11 -17.42
C ALA A 105 -0.57 -1.87 -16.41
N GLN A 106 -0.78 -2.77 -15.44
CA GLN A 106 -1.87 -2.73 -14.46
C GLN A 106 -1.50 -2.00 -13.17
N TYR A 107 -0.24 -2.09 -12.73
CA TYR A 107 0.19 -1.56 -11.43
C TYR A 107 1.64 -1.10 -11.41
N LEU A 108 1.97 -0.26 -10.43
CA LEU A 108 3.32 0.11 -10.03
C LEU A 108 3.43 0.02 -8.50
N HIS A 109 4.35 -0.82 -8.02
CA HIS A 109 4.74 -0.88 -6.61
C HIS A 109 6.19 -0.49 -6.44
N VAL A 110 6.43 0.21 -5.34
CA VAL A 110 7.73 0.75 -5.01
C VAL A 110 8.08 0.39 -3.59
N CYS A 111 9.28 -0.14 -3.42
CA CYS A 111 9.96 -0.24 -2.15
C CYS A 111 11.17 0.70 -2.17
N VAL A 112 11.31 1.53 -1.15
CA VAL A 112 12.46 2.41 -0.95
C VAL A 112 13.16 2.02 0.33
N GLN A 113 14.43 1.64 0.23
CA GLN A 113 15.30 1.52 1.38
C GLN A 113 15.90 2.90 1.67
N TYR A 114 15.24 3.68 2.52
CA TYR A 114 15.62 5.07 2.75
C TYR A 114 16.80 5.21 3.72
N GLN A 115 17.03 4.20 4.57
CA GLN A 115 18.19 4.04 5.46
C GLN A 115 18.54 2.55 5.56
N ALA A 116 19.72 2.22 6.08
CA ALA A 116 20.10 0.82 6.33
C ALA A 116 18.98 0.08 7.07
N GLU A 117 18.54 -1.04 6.51
CA GLU A 117 17.47 -1.91 7.05
C GLU A 117 16.08 -1.28 7.24
N ARG A 118 15.84 -0.05 6.73
CA ARG A 118 14.55 0.64 6.85
C ARG A 118 13.92 0.91 5.51
N PHE A 119 12.67 0.49 5.38
CA PHE A 119 11.93 0.37 4.14
C PHE A 119 10.64 1.18 4.18
N ARG A 120 10.26 1.69 3.02
CA ARG A 120 8.99 2.37 2.79
C ARG A 120 8.37 1.85 1.52
N HIS A 121 7.13 1.44 1.62
CA HIS A 121 6.36 0.90 0.51
C HIS A 121 5.31 1.91 0.09
N PHE A 122 5.16 2.10 -1.21
CA PHE A 122 4.00 2.74 -1.79
C PHE A 122 3.67 2.09 -3.12
N GLY A 123 2.45 2.28 -3.58
CA GLY A 123 2.04 1.71 -4.84
C GLY A 123 0.60 1.98 -5.17
N PHE A 124 0.27 1.67 -6.41
CA PHE A 124 -1.01 1.99 -7.00
C PHE A 124 -1.21 1.16 -8.27
N GLY A 125 -2.46 1.04 -8.69
CA GLY A 125 -2.86 0.25 -9.85
C GLY A 125 -4.31 -0.17 -9.75
N THR A 126 -4.69 -1.21 -10.48
CA THR A 126 -6.02 -1.83 -10.39
C THR A 126 -5.97 -3.23 -9.79
N LEU A 127 -6.97 -3.58 -8.98
CA LEU A 127 -7.10 -4.92 -8.39
C LEU A 127 -7.24 -5.99 -9.48
N ASN A 128 -6.83 -7.21 -9.18
CA ASN A 128 -7.37 -8.40 -9.84
C ASN A 128 -8.80 -8.55 -9.34
N LYS A 129 -9.76 -7.99 -10.09
CA LYS A 129 -11.14 -7.82 -9.64
C LYS A 129 -11.85 -9.15 -9.49
N GLU A 130 -12.57 -9.27 -8.40
CA GLU A 130 -13.51 -10.36 -8.15
C GLU A 130 -14.91 -9.75 -8.10
N GLY A 131 -15.75 -10.11 -9.07
CA GLY A 131 -17.10 -9.57 -9.22
C GLY A 131 -17.23 -8.40 -10.21
N GLN A 132 -18.48 -7.97 -10.42
CA GLN A 132 -18.85 -6.93 -11.38
C GLN A 132 -19.15 -5.62 -10.65
N TYR A 133 -18.29 -4.62 -10.83
CA TYR A 133 -18.46 -3.27 -10.28
C TYR A 133 -17.61 -2.28 -11.07
N THR A 134 -17.89 -0.98 -10.99
CA THR A 134 -17.04 0.05 -11.60
C THR A 134 -15.92 0.44 -10.65
N GLY A 135 -14.70 0.60 -11.18
CA GLY A 135 -13.51 0.91 -10.38
C GLY A 135 -12.55 -0.26 -10.25
N GLY A 136 -11.88 -0.35 -9.11
CA GLY A 136 -10.77 -1.27 -8.84
C GLY A 136 -9.43 -0.57 -8.64
N GLN A 137 -9.35 0.75 -8.85
CA GLN A 137 -8.16 1.55 -8.61
C GLN A 137 -7.83 1.54 -7.12
N TYR A 138 -6.58 1.30 -6.76
CA TYR A 138 -6.11 1.34 -5.39
C TYR A 138 -4.87 2.21 -5.24
N VAL A 139 -4.62 2.62 -3.99
CA VAL A 139 -3.41 3.27 -3.53
C VAL A 139 -3.02 2.75 -2.15
N PHE A 140 -1.73 2.67 -1.88
CA PHE A 140 -1.19 2.39 -0.55
C PHE A 140 0.11 3.11 -0.28
N GLY A 141 0.46 3.22 1.00
CA GLY A 141 1.69 3.86 1.47
C GLY A 141 2.11 3.39 2.86
N THR A 142 3.37 3.61 3.21
CA THR A 142 3.92 3.25 4.52
C THR A 142 4.13 4.50 5.38
N THR A 143 3.32 4.63 6.41
CA THR A 143 3.45 5.69 7.41
C THR A 143 3.98 5.10 8.70
N VAL A 144 5.06 5.66 9.22
CA VAL A 144 5.57 5.37 10.55
C VAL A 144 5.51 6.67 11.35
N ASP A 145 4.90 6.63 12.52
CA ASP A 145 4.91 7.76 13.45
C ASP A 145 6.33 8.04 13.94
N ASN A 146 6.69 9.32 14.03
CA ASN A 146 8.06 9.71 14.35
C ASN A 146 8.28 10.08 15.82
N SER A 147 7.27 9.95 16.68
CA SER A 147 7.46 10.18 18.12
C SER A 147 8.33 9.07 18.73
N ALA A 148 9.17 9.44 19.71
CA ALA A 148 9.99 8.46 20.44
C ALA A 148 9.15 7.35 21.10
N TYR A 149 7.88 7.66 21.43
CA TYR A 149 6.96 6.71 22.06
C TYR A 149 6.34 5.73 21.06
N ASN A 150 5.79 6.20 19.94
CA ASN A 150 5.07 5.33 19.00
C ASN A 150 6.00 4.67 17.97
N ARG A 151 7.07 5.34 17.52
CA ARG A 151 8.01 4.82 16.52
C ARG A 151 8.49 3.38 16.78
N PRO A 152 8.89 3.00 18.01
CA PRO A 152 9.31 1.64 18.29
C PRO A 152 8.15 0.65 18.51
N ARG A 153 6.90 1.10 18.60
CA ARG A 153 5.74 0.26 18.93
C ARG A 153 5.02 -0.21 17.68
N LEU A 154 4.51 -1.42 17.70
CA LEU A 154 3.49 -1.84 16.74
C LEU A 154 2.13 -1.32 17.22
N ASN A 155 1.58 -0.32 16.54
CA ASN A 155 0.30 0.31 16.88
C ASN A 155 -0.37 0.93 15.64
N ASN A 156 -1.60 1.39 15.84
CA ASN A 156 -2.43 2.00 14.80
C ASN A 156 -2.02 3.43 14.38
N TYR A 157 -0.93 4.01 14.91
CA TYR A 157 -0.36 5.25 14.36
C TYR A 157 0.56 4.97 13.16
N HIS A 158 0.83 3.69 12.90
CA HIS A 158 1.54 3.24 11.70
C HIS A 158 0.56 2.67 10.68
N THR A 159 0.90 2.82 9.40
CA THR A 159 0.23 2.18 8.27
C THR A 159 1.29 1.47 7.45
N PHE A 160 1.12 0.18 7.21
CA PHE A 160 2.08 -0.68 6.52
C PHE A 160 1.51 -1.13 5.16
N GLY A 161 1.53 -0.22 4.19
CA GLY A 161 1.03 -0.48 2.85
C GLY A 161 -0.48 -0.66 2.83
N MET A 162 -0.96 -1.85 2.48
CA MET A 162 -2.39 -2.16 2.41
C MET A 162 -3.03 -2.46 3.76
N SER A 163 -2.30 -2.37 4.87
CA SER A 163 -2.86 -2.57 6.21
C SER A 163 -3.84 -1.46 6.61
N SER A 164 -4.72 -1.77 7.56
CA SER A 164 -5.30 -0.72 8.41
C SER A 164 -4.19 -0.02 9.21
N GLY A 165 -4.49 1.08 9.87
CA GLY A 165 -3.49 1.88 10.57
C GLY A 165 -4.07 3.23 10.95
N ASP A 166 -3.32 4.30 10.69
CA ASP A 166 -3.85 5.64 10.86
C ASP A 166 -4.95 5.88 9.83
N ASN A 167 -6.18 6.02 10.31
CA ASN A 167 -7.38 6.18 9.47
C ASN A 167 -7.30 7.43 8.56
N SER A 168 -6.44 8.40 8.88
CA SER A 168 -6.20 9.60 8.07
C SER A 168 -5.29 9.33 6.86
N TYR A 169 -4.51 8.25 6.89
CA TYR A 169 -3.41 7.99 5.94
C TYR A 169 -3.38 6.57 5.37
N GLY A 170 -4.43 5.78 5.64
CA GLY A 170 -4.60 4.42 5.16
C GLY A 170 -4.65 4.25 3.63
N PRO A 171 -4.60 3.00 3.16
CA PRO A 171 -4.86 2.66 1.76
C PRO A 171 -6.31 2.96 1.37
N ALA A 172 -6.55 3.10 0.07
CA ALA A 172 -7.87 3.33 -0.49
C ALA A 172 -8.10 2.50 -1.75
N VAL A 173 -9.34 2.04 -1.95
CA VAL A 173 -9.76 1.23 -3.11
C VAL A 173 -11.09 1.76 -3.64
N ARG A 174 -11.15 2.04 -4.94
CA ARG A 174 -12.38 2.47 -5.62
C ARG A 174 -13.30 1.29 -5.90
N ALA A 175 -14.54 1.39 -5.47
CA ALA A 175 -15.63 0.55 -5.94
C ALA A 175 -16.92 1.36 -5.93
N ASP A 176 -17.41 1.69 -7.11
CA ASP A 176 -18.57 2.55 -7.26
C ASP A 176 -19.84 1.72 -7.20
N GLN A 177 -20.89 2.29 -6.63
CA GLN A 177 -22.27 1.79 -6.70
C GLN A 177 -22.46 0.33 -6.25
N ILE A 178 -21.63 -0.17 -5.33
CA ILE A 178 -21.69 -1.55 -4.83
C ILE A 178 -22.63 -1.68 -3.62
N GLY A 179 -23.41 -2.76 -3.58
CA GLY A 179 -24.28 -3.11 -2.45
C GLY A 179 -25.28 -2.01 -2.06
N GLY A 180 -25.96 -1.45 -3.05
CA GLY A 180 -26.99 -0.43 -2.87
C GLY A 180 -26.47 1.01 -2.71
N ASP A 181 -25.15 1.23 -2.79
CA ASP A 181 -24.61 2.58 -2.82
C ASP A 181 -24.85 3.27 -4.18
N THR A 182 -24.92 4.61 -4.16
CA THR A 182 -25.11 5.44 -5.36
C THR A 182 -23.92 6.36 -5.63
N ARG A 183 -22.97 6.45 -4.69
CA ARG A 183 -21.79 7.30 -4.79
C ARG A 183 -20.85 6.85 -5.91
N ALA A 184 -20.33 7.81 -6.67
CA ALA A 184 -19.33 7.61 -7.71
C ALA A 184 -18.56 8.94 -7.97
N PRO A 185 -17.22 8.94 -8.05
CA PRO A 185 -16.36 7.83 -7.61
C PRO A 185 -16.49 7.64 -6.08
N TRP A 186 -16.36 6.41 -5.60
CA TRP A 186 -16.32 6.14 -4.16
C TRP A 186 -15.17 5.22 -3.79
N TYR A 187 -14.45 5.59 -2.73
CA TYR A 187 -13.29 4.87 -2.24
C TYR A 187 -13.52 4.35 -0.82
N PHE A 188 -13.34 3.05 -0.66
CA PHE A 188 -13.27 2.38 0.63
C PHE A 188 -11.84 2.52 1.19
N CYS A 189 -11.74 2.83 2.47
CA CYS A 189 -10.46 2.94 3.18
C CYS A 189 -10.32 1.85 4.23
N ALA A 190 -9.10 1.41 4.50
CA ALA A 190 -8.87 0.49 5.62
C ALA A 190 -9.11 1.24 6.94
N ASP A 191 -9.67 0.55 7.93
CA ASP A 191 -10.09 1.13 9.20
C ASP A 191 -9.79 0.18 10.36
N THR A 192 -9.40 0.74 11.51
CA THR A 192 -8.97 -0.01 12.71
C THR A 192 -10.07 -0.23 13.76
N ARG A 193 -11.34 0.02 13.41
CA ARG A 193 -12.49 -0.13 14.32
C ARG A 193 -12.66 -1.54 14.87
N TYR A 194 -13.25 -1.60 16.07
CA TYR A 194 -13.46 -2.81 16.86
C TYR A 194 -14.78 -3.55 16.56
N GLU A 195 -15.79 -2.86 16.01
CA GLU A 195 -17.16 -3.40 15.90
C GLU A 195 -17.69 -3.40 14.46
N TYR A 196 -18.50 -4.42 14.15
CA TYR A 196 -19.21 -4.55 12.87
C TYR A 196 -20.58 -3.85 12.85
N ALA A 197 -21.13 -3.53 14.02
CA ALA A 197 -22.40 -2.83 14.15
C ALA A 197 -22.15 -1.33 13.93
N LEU A 198 -22.49 -0.85 12.74
CA LEU A 198 -22.25 0.55 12.39
C LEU A 198 -23.53 1.36 12.35
N PRO A 199 -23.45 2.66 12.74
CA PRO A 199 -24.50 3.58 12.39
C PRO A 199 -24.61 3.66 10.86
N SER A 200 -25.81 3.89 10.35
CA SER A 200 -26.10 3.93 8.92
C SER A 200 -25.24 4.95 8.13
N SER A 201 -24.72 5.98 8.81
CA SER A 201 -23.78 6.96 8.25
C SER A 201 -22.41 6.41 7.91
N GLU A 202 -22.04 5.25 8.47
CA GLU A 202 -20.73 4.63 8.32
C GLU A 202 -20.78 3.30 7.55
N THR A 203 -21.98 2.80 7.26
CA THR A 203 -22.16 1.66 6.39
C THR A 203 -21.77 2.02 4.95
N GLY A 204 -20.98 1.17 4.29
CA GLY A 204 -20.51 1.44 2.92
C GLY A 204 -19.22 2.26 2.86
N CYS A 205 -18.43 2.35 3.95
CA CYS A 205 -17.35 3.32 4.04
C CYS A 205 -15.93 2.73 4.16
N TYR A 206 -15.79 1.49 4.62
CA TYR A 206 -14.49 0.89 4.90
C TYR A 206 -14.31 -0.46 4.22
N MET A 207 -13.04 -0.86 4.13
CA MET A 207 -12.62 -2.17 3.65
C MET A 207 -11.85 -2.92 4.73
N LEU A 208 -11.99 -4.25 4.73
CA LEU A 208 -11.12 -5.16 5.45
C LEU A 208 -9.94 -5.48 4.55
N THR A 209 -8.75 -5.38 5.11
CA THR A 209 -7.50 -5.80 4.46
C THR A 209 -6.78 -6.77 5.39
N ASN A 210 -5.97 -7.66 4.81
CA ASN A 210 -5.12 -8.58 5.56
C ASN A 210 -3.72 -7.98 5.85
N GLY A 211 -3.53 -6.69 5.60
CA GLY A 211 -2.28 -6.02 5.94
C GLY A 211 -2.19 -5.76 7.44
N ARG A 212 -0.97 -5.89 7.98
CA ARG A 212 -0.72 -5.83 9.42
C ARG A 212 -0.44 -4.41 9.92
N ALA A 213 -1.22 -3.88 10.86
CA ALA A 213 -0.81 -2.80 11.77
C ALA A 213 -1.42 -2.89 13.18
N ASP A 214 -2.45 -3.72 13.41
CA ASP A 214 -3.11 -3.79 14.72
C ASP A 214 -3.74 -5.17 14.99
N ASP A 215 -3.93 -5.52 16.26
CA ASP A 215 -4.53 -6.79 16.67
C ASP A 215 -6.02 -6.91 16.33
N ARG A 216 -6.64 -5.84 15.84
CA ARG A 216 -8.08 -5.66 15.55
C ARG A 216 -8.47 -5.98 14.11
N GLU A 217 -7.61 -6.67 13.38
CA GLU A 217 -7.81 -7.01 11.97
C GLU A 217 -8.85 -8.13 11.80
N HIS A 218 -9.91 -7.78 11.08
CA HIS A 218 -11.13 -8.58 10.86
C HIS A 218 -11.13 -9.38 9.55
N ASN A 219 -10.04 -9.36 8.77
CA ASN A 219 -9.97 -10.04 7.49
C ASN A 219 -9.82 -11.56 7.67
N PRO A 220 -10.64 -12.41 7.01
CA PRO A 220 -10.57 -13.86 7.14
C PRO A 220 -9.21 -14.45 6.74
N ASP A 221 -8.47 -13.82 5.82
CA ASP A 221 -7.18 -14.29 5.35
C ASP A 221 -6.05 -14.07 6.39
N ARG A 222 -6.35 -13.42 7.53
CA ARG A 222 -5.40 -13.24 8.64
C ARG A 222 -4.90 -14.56 9.22
N MET A 223 -5.74 -15.60 9.25
CA MET A 223 -5.30 -16.92 9.73
C MET A 223 -4.23 -17.50 8.80
N LEU A 224 -4.41 -17.36 7.49
CA LEU A 224 -3.39 -17.75 6.52
C LEU A 224 -2.10 -16.95 6.72
N LEU A 225 -2.22 -15.64 6.97
CA LEU A 225 -1.05 -14.80 7.22
C LEU A 225 -0.29 -15.20 8.49
N THR A 226 -1.00 -15.55 9.58
CA THR A 226 -0.38 -16.03 10.83
C THR A 226 0.42 -17.33 10.62
N HIS A 227 -0.03 -18.17 9.70
CA HIS A 227 0.57 -19.45 9.36
C HIS A 227 1.36 -19.42 8.04
N SER A 228 1.62 -18.23 7.47
CA SER A 228 2.27 -18.04 6.17
C SER A 228 3.75 -18.44 6.12
N GLN A 229 4.28 -19.02 7.19
CA GLN A 229 5.64 -19.54 7.22
C GLN A 229 5.70 -20.84 8.03
N SER A 230 6.25 -21.88 7.42
CA SER A 230 6.48 -23.16 8.10
C SER A 230 7.62 -23.07 9.10
N LYS A 231 7.36 -23.51 10.34
CA LYS A 231 8.38 -23.64 11.39
C LYS A 231 9.36 -24.81 11.15
N PHE A 232 9.00 -25.76 10.28
CA PHE A 232 9.73 -27.02 10.11
C PHE A 232 10.58 -27.09 8.84
N GLY A 233 10.48 -26.11 7.93
CA GLY A 233 11.17 -26.18 6.64
C GLY A 233 11.46 -24.84 5.95
N GLN A 234 11.36 -23.71 6.66
CA GLN A 234 11.56 -22.35 6.10
C GLN A 234 10.73 -22.02 4.85
N LEU A 235 9.66 -22.77 4.58
CA LEU A 235 8.74 -22.49 3.48
C LEU A 235 7.94 -21.23 3.80
N ALA A 236 8.13 -20.19 2.99
CA ALA A 236 7.28 -19.01 2.96
C ALA A 236 6.07 -19.26 2.05
N MET A 237 4.90 -18.84 2.48
CA MET A 237 3.63 -18.94 1.76
C MET A 237 3.05 -17.53 1.64
N PRO A 238 3.45 -16.74 0.64
CA PRO A 238 2.87 -15.42 0.40
C PRO A 238 1.34 -15.49 0.38
N VAL A 239 0.68 -14.61 1.13
CA VAL A 239 -0.79 -14.54 1.22
C VAL A 239 -1.29 -13.35 0.39
N PRO A 240 -2.21 -13.56 -0.57
CA PRO A 240 -2.72 -12.49 -1.41
C PRO A 240 -3.31 -11.35 -0.59
N ASN A 241 -3.12 -10.11 -1.02
CA ASN A 241 -3.76 -8.97 -0.36
C ASN A 241 -5.22 -8.84 -0.81
N ALA A 242 -6.11 -9.62 -0.18
CA ALA A 242 -7.54 -9.59 -0.47
C ALA A 242 -8.22 -8.38 0.19
N VAL A 243 -8.99 -7.65 -0.62
CA VAL A 243 -9.74 -6.48 -0.19
C VAL A 243 -11.22 -6.85 -0.12
N ILE A 244 -11.86 -6.60 1.02
CA ILE A 244 -13.29 -6.87 1.24
C ILE A 244 -13.98 -5.57 1.64
N ALA A 245 -14.91 -5.09 0.84
CA ALA A 245 -15.71 -3.91 1.15
C ALA A 245 -16.88 -4.26 2.08
N GLN A 246 -17.12 -3.43 3.09
CA GLN A 246 -18.39 -3.42 3.80
C GLN A 246 -19.36 -2.51 3.06
N CYS A 247 -20.46 -3.05 2.52
CA CYS A 247 -21.39 -2.32 1.66
C CYS A 247 -22.61 -1.78 2.41
N LYS A 248 -23.35 -0.84 1.80
CA LYS A 248 -24.53 -0.17 2.42
C LYS A 248 -25.68 -1.09 2.80
N ASP A 249 -25.81 -2.22 2.12
CA ASP A 249 -26.76 -3.28 2.45
C ASP A 249 -26.30 -4.20 3.60
N ASN A 250 -25.25 -3.81 4.35
CA ASN A 250 -24.63 -4.56 5.44
C ASN A 250 -24.01 -5.90 5.02
N LEU A 251 -23.73 -6.11 3.73
CA LEU A 251 -23.01 -7.29 3.26
C LEU A 251 -21.54 -6.98 2.98
N PHE A 252 -20.67 -7.91 3.36
CA PHE A 252 -19.27 -7.90 2.98
C PHE A 252 -19.09 -8.50 1.60
N ARG A 253 -18.34 -7.82 0.73
CA ARG A 253 -18.05 -8.28 -0.63
C ARG A 253 -16.56 -8.18 -0.90
N ARG A 254 -15.97 -9.31 -1.28
CA ARG A 254 -14.59 -9.36 -1.74
C ARG A 254 -14.52 -8.64 -3.09
N LEU A 255 -13.71 -7.58 -3.15
CA LEU A 255 -13.50 -6.76 -4.35
C LEU A 255 -12.43 -7.38 -5.26
N GLY A 256 -11.49 -8.12 -4.68
CA GLY A 256 -10.39 -8.74 -5.40
C GLY A 256 -9.09 -8.69 -4.61
N THR A 257 -7.98 -8.91 -5.31
CA THR A 257 -6.64 -8.91 -4.71
C THR A 257 -5.73 -7.86 -5.33
N VAL A 258 -4.81 -7.30 -4.53
CA VAL A 258 -3.71 -6.51 -5.09
C VAL A 258 -2.81 -7.45 -5.92
N PRO A 259 -2.55 -7.15 -7.21
CA PRO A 259 -1.71 -8.00 -8.05
C PRO A 259 -0.30 -8.08 -7.47
N ASP A 260 0.33 -9.26 -7.47
CA ASP A 260 1.78 -9.44 -7.27
C ASP A 260 2.44 -8.82 -6.01
N ARG A 261 1.62 -8.38 -5.04
CA ARG A 261 2.00 -7.88 -3.72
C ARG A 261 1.24 -8.65 -2.64
N TYR A 262 1.98 -9.47 -1.90
CA TYR A 262 1.44 -10.42 -0.93
C TYR A 262 1.98 -10.09 0.46
N GLU A 263 1.23 -10.39 1.51
CA GLU A 263 1.74 -10.31 2.89
C GLU A 263 2.34 -11.67 3.28
N CYS A 264 3.39 -11.67 4.09
CA CYS A 264 3.98 -12.90 4.60
C CYS A 264 4.67 -12.68 5.95
N LYS A 265 4.71 -13.71 6.78
CA LYS A 265 5.63 -13.79 7.91
C LYS A 265 7.04 -14.03 7.37
N ILE A 266 8.01 -13.24 7.84
CA ILE A 266 9.38 -13.20 7.31
C ILE A 266 10.45 -13.55 8.36
N VAL A 267 10.10 -14.40 9.34
CA VAL A 267 11.05 -14.75 10.42
C VAL A 267 12.21 -15.57 9.84
N GLY A 268 13.44 -15.09 10.03
CA GLY A 268 14.63 -15.74 9.47
C GLY A 268 14.82 -15.56 7.96
N ILE A 269 13.99 -14.72 7.31
CA ILE A 269 14.19 -14.30 5.93
C ILE A 269 14.95 -12.97 5.95
N VAL A 270 16.09 -12.92 5.25
CA VAL A 270 16.90 -11.69 5.19
C VAL A 270 16.15 -10.63 4.38
N PRO A 271 16.15 -9.34 4.80
CA PRO A 271 15.51 -8.28 4.00
C PRO A 271 16.01 -8.25 2.56
N ARG A 272 15.07 -8.14 1.61
CA ARG A 272 15.27 -8.20 0.15
C ARG A 272 15.79 -9.54 -0.39
N GLN A 273 15.75 -10.60 0.42
CA GLN A 273 16.05 -11.95 -0.07
C GLN A 273 15.06 -12.34 -1.17
N LYS A 274 15.61 -12.90 -2.27
CA LYS A 274 14.84 -13.48 -3.35
C LYS A 274 14.71 -14.99 -3.13
N LEU A 275 13.50 -15.51 -3.18
CA LEU A 275 13.20 -16.94 -3.05
C LEU A 275 12.42 -17.41 -4.28
N GLN A 276 12.62 -18.67 -4.66
CA GLN A 276 11.83 -19.36 -5.67
C GLN A 276 10.68 -20.11 -4.99
N ILE A 277 9.45 -19.83 -5.38
CA ILE A 277 8.25 -20.49 -4.85
C ILE A 277 7.40 -20.90 -6.04
N ASN A 278 7.17 -22.20 -6.21
CA ASN A 278 6.38 -22.74 -7.32
C ASN A 278 6.83 -22.25 -8.72
N GLY A 279 8.13 -22.04 -8.92
CA GLY A 279 8.70 -21.56 -10.19
C GLY A 279 8.62 -20.04 -10.40
N GLU A 280 8.17 -19.30 -9.40
CA GLU A 280 8.08 -17.84 -9.43
C GLU A 280 9.13 -17.22 -8.49
N THR A 281 9.71 -16.09 -8.92
CA THR A 281 10.67 -15.34 -8.11
C THR A 281 9.94 -14.33 -7.23
N TRP A 282 10.17 -14.41 -5.91
CA TRP A 282 9.59 -13.50 -4.92
C TRP A 282 10.67 -12.78 -4.12
N MET A 283 10.55 -11.46 -3.96
CA MET A 283 11.38 -10.66 -3.06
C MET A 283 10.62 -10.37 -1.76
N PHE A 284 11.24 -10.70 -0.63
CA PHE A 284 10.68 -10.48 0.70
C PHE A 284 11.28 -9.24 1.34
N VAL A 285 10.43 -8.30 1.75
CA VAL A 285 10.85 -7.03 2.34
C VAL A 285 10.05 -6.76 3.61
N PRO A 286 10.69 -6.33 4.72
CA PRO A 286 9.97 -5.95 5.93
C PRO A 286 9.05 -4.77 5.68
N SER A 287 7.85 -4.73 6.30
CA SER A 287 6.89 -3.65 6.02
C SER A 287 7.38 -2.26 6.46
N ALA A 288 8.33 -2.18 7.40
CA ALA A 288 9.09 -0.97 7.67
C ALA A 288 10.53 -1.27 8.12
N GLN A 289 10.71 -2.07 9.16
CA GLN A 289 12.04 -2.49 9.62
C GLN A 289 11.92 -3.88 10.24
N TYR A 290 12.80 -4.79 9.83
CA TYR A 290 12.84 -6.12 10.42
C TYR A 290 13.47 -6.06 11.80
N GLN A 291 12.81 -6.68 12.78
CA GLN A 291 13.33 -6.81 14.13
C GLN A 291 13.21 -8.28 14.56
N THR A 292 14.34 -8.96 14.66
CA THR A 292 14.42 -10.42 14.92
C THR A 292 13.87 -10.82 16.29
N ALA A 293 13.88 -9.92 17.28
CA ALA A 293 13.55 -10.22 18.68
C ALA A 293 12.37 -9.42 19.24
N ALA A 294 11.79 -8.50 18.48
CA ALA A 294 10.81 -7.52 18.95
C ALA A 294 9.51 -7.60 18.16
N THR A 295 8.57 -8.41 18.64
CA THR A 295 7.28 -8.62 17.94
C THR A 295 6.26 -7.50 18.16
N SER A 296 6.41 -6.72 19.24
CA SER A 296 5.49 -5.64 19.65
C SER A 296 6.19 -4.31 19.98
N ILE A 297 7.42 -4.33 20.49
CA ILE A 297 8.20 -3.13 20.83
C ILE A 297 9.68 -3.31 20.44
N ALA A 298 10.19 -2.47 19.55
CA ALA A 298 11.59 -2.38 19.16
C ALA A 298 12.41 -1.50 20.11
N ALA A 299 13.74 -1.52 19.96
CA ALA A 299 14.62 -0.60 20.67
C ALA A 299 14.31 0.87 20.31
N GLU A 300 14.59 1.78 21.23
CA GLU A 300 14.43 3.22 20.99
C GLU A 300 15.20 3.66 19.74
N GLY A 301 14.58 4.52 18.93
CA GLY A 301 15.13 4.97 17.64
C GLY A 301 14.89 4.01 16.47
N SER A 302 14.56 2.74 16.71
CA SER A 302 14.15 1.78 15.67
C SER A 302 12.66 1.90 15.34
N GLU A 303 12.30 1.33 14.20
CA GLU A 303 10.93 1.14 13.75
C GLU A 303 10.52 -0.31 13.96
N ASN A 304 9.21 -0.54 14.10
CA ASN A 304 8.70 -1.88 14.33
C ASN A 304 7.57 -2.23 13.35
N SER A 305 7.84 -3.14 12.42
CA SER A 305 6.81 -3.85 11.63
C SER A 305 6.62 -5.30 12.09
N GLY A 306 7.26 -5.69 13.20
CA GLY A 306 7.39 -7.02 13.80
C GLY A 306 7.78 -8.12 12.80
N GLU A 307 7.07 -9.25 12.82
CA GLU A 307 7.46 -10.47 12.10
C GLU A 307 6.97 -10.54 10.65
N TYR A 308 6.27 -9.52 10.15
CA TYR A 308 5.58 -9.57 8.87
C TYR A 308 6.21 -8.58 7.90
N GLY A 309 6.10 -8.93 6.62
CA GLY A 309 6.64 -8.19 5.51
C GLY A 309 5.81 -8.40 4.27
N VAL A 310 6.25 -7.74 3.21
CA VAL A 310 5.66 -7.81 1.89
C VAL A 310 6.50 -8.74 1.02
N ALA A 311 5.84 -9.69 0.37
CA ALA A 311 6.40 -10.50 -0.70
C ALA A 311 5.96 -9.91 -2.05
N TYR A 312 6.91 -9.40 -2.81
CA TYR A 312 6.69 -8.90 -4.18
C TYR A 312 7.07 -9.97 -5.17
N ARG A 313 6.15 -10.33 -6.07
CA ARG A 313 6.49 -11.19 -7.21
C ARG A 313 7.27 -10.38 -8.23
N ILE A 314 8.40 -10.92 -8.69
CA ILE A 314 9.18 -10.35 -9.79
C ILE A 314 8.65 -10.99 -11.08
N ILE A 315 8.04 -10.15 -11.92
CA ILE A 315 7.62 -10.52 -13.27
C ILE A 315 8.83 -10.34 -14.21
N GLU A 316 9.07 -11.31 -15.08
CA GLU A 316 10.15 -11.30 -16.07
C GLU A 316 9.71 -10.65 -17.39
#